data_AF-A0A0H2RLP7-F1
#
_entry.id   AF-A0A0H2RLP7-F1
#
_cell.length_a   1.000
_cell.length_b   1.000
_cell.length_c   1.000
_cell.angle_alpha   90.00
_cell.angle_beta   90.00
_cell.angle_gamma   90.00
#
_symmetry.space_group_name_H-M   'P 1'
#
loop_
_entity.id
_entity.type
_entity.pdbx_description
1 polymer ?
#
loop_
_entity_poly.entity_id
_entity_poly.type
_entity_poly.pdbx_seq_one_letter_code
_entity_poly.pdbx_strand_id
1 'polypeptide(L)'
;MAESQSPGKSLILLRETLSGIDNIAELELGKAMRNLVYRAGMGRLSDVESYAGLIANAAERLELYGPTPRFHSVLKAAMEDIQDMRTQVANALVDLDRTIGDLGRQLSDLFIRGNFVRFPDEIFALIFEFAGCEDLRSAINISGVCRRFRNIALSIPRLWNHIHLRGDRIGEATAQAERSKSHTLGLSLAIRIPSRPEDVYGRSSSADYRFILLDFVRTHALRVTSLEINLDYFESGADVQWSKYSTLSFPFLISLKLSMERGYTIQDPDDIDGVPQYDHWREYRTWDFPVLRTLHSVNFLPEISAGTLSKIKTFILEVEVDSDDCHMEWTLPGLVRYVSQMPSIEDLTISSLDMLNEHFPAANVDPLIMASLRRLSVNVTNYRKSHFESFFDAFEAYNLHALSINIRSECIPDLEWMTRKFWNTCRCRNLTDVSFIIRPRFRYWCDTINPRSIVVNHFLDGFPNFQNIYFECVADENHPFGFSSGLCAMRVKNCSLVDKWQRVRKDWISNMEVLYRRGRDGELDRCLVWDGVDGRMIPQEAVTEKTVNTEKDICFWRENSNE
;
A
#
# COMPACT_ATOMS: atom_id res chain seq x y z
N MET A 1 11.90 45.02 15.49
CA MET A 1 13.18 45.75 15.52
C MET A 1 13.84 45.46 16.86
N ALA A 2 14.63 44.39 16.92
CA ALA A 2 15.55 44.16 18.04
C ALA A 2 16.89 44.74 17.60
N GLU A 3 17.41 45.73 18.31
CA GLU A 3 18.76 46.25 18.06
C GLU A 3 19.77 45.14 18.33
N SER A 4 20.37 44.57 17.26
CA SER A 4 21.50 43.66 17.43
C SER A 4 22.63 44.47 18.06
N GLN A 5 23.07 44.08 19.25
CA GLN A 5 24.20 44.72 19.90
C GLN A 5 25.41 44.62 18.98
N SER A 6 25.91 45.77 18.52
CA SER A 6 27.08 45.84 17.66
C SER A 6 28.29 45.25 18.40
N PRO A 7 29.18 44.50 17.69
CA PRO A 7 30.42 43.92 18.25
C PRO A 7 31.39 44.95 18.85
N GLY A 8 31.05 46.26 18.81
CA GLY A 8 31.81 47.32 19.44
C GLY A 8 31.69 47.44 20.97
N LYS A 9 30.67 46.86 21.63
CA LYS A 9 30.49 47.03 23.09
C LYS A 9 31.55 46.30 23.92
N SER A 10 31.95 45.08 23.54
CA SER A 10 33.05 44.33 24.17
C SER A 10 34.40 45.04 24.00
N LEU A 11 34.63 45.68 22.85
CA LEU A 11 35.85 46.46 22.56
C LEU A 11 35.98 47.72 23.43
N ILE A 12 34.86 48.37 23.78
CA ILE A 12 34.84 49.55 24.66
C ILE A 12 35.13 49.15 26.11
N LEU A 13 34.49 48.09 26.62
CA LEU A 13 34.74 47.56 27.98
C LEU A 13 36.19 47.08 28.17
N LEU A 14 36.78 46.46 27.15
CA LEU A 14 38.20 46.06 27.14
C LEU A 14 39.15 47.27 27.12
N ARG A 15 38.77 48.37 26.45
CA ARG A 15 39.58 49.60 26.40
C ARG A 15 39.71 50.26 27.77
N GLU A 16 38.62 50.30 28.53
CA GLU A 16 38.58 50.89 29.88
C GLU A 16 39.24 50.01 30.94
N THR A 17 39.18 48.68 30.78
CA THR A 17 39.79 47.75 31.75
C THR A 17 41.32 47.70 31.65
N LEU A 18 41.88 47.93 30.45
CA LEU A 18 43.32 47.84 30.17
C LEU A 18 44.10 49.14 30.47
N SER A 19 43.44 50.29 30.62
CA SER A 19 44.10 51.57 30.94
C SER A 19 44.61 51.67 32.39
N GLY A 20 44.34 50.67 33.23
CA GLY A 20 44.76 50.63 34.63
C GLY A 20 45.63 49.41 35.00
N ILE A 21 46.39 48.87 34.05
CA ILE A 21 47.25 47.70 34.25
C ILE A 21 48.72 48.11 34.16
N ASP A 22 49.46 48.05 35.27
CA ASP A 22 50.89 48.39 35.34
C ASP A 22 51.81 47.26 34.85
N ASN A 23 51.25 46.08 34.54
CA ASN A 23 51.99 44.93 34.04
C ASN A 23 52.01 44.90 32.51
N ILE A 24 53.20 45.16 31.94
CA ILE A 24 53.45 45.23 30.49
C ILE A 24 52.99 43.95 29.76
N ALA A 25 53.08 42.78 30.39
CA ALA A 25 52.67 41.51 29.79
C ALA A 25 51.14 41.40 29.61
N GLU A 26 50.37 41.90 30.56
CA GLU A 26 48.90 41.90 30.52
C GLU A 26 48.36 42.94 29.53
N LEU A 27 49.05 44.09 29.41
CA LEU A 27 48.72 45.14 28.46
C LEU A 27 48.95 44.70 27.00
N GLU A 28 50.07 44.03 26.73
CA GLU A 28 50.38 43.49 25.39
C GLU A 28 49.44 42.35 24.99
N LEU A 29 49.08 41.47 25.94
CA LEU A 29 48.06 40.44 25.72
C LEU A 29 46.69 41.06 25.38
N GLY A 30 46.27 42.09 26.14
CA GLY A 30 45.04 42.82 25.87
C GLY A 30 45.03 43.60 24.54
N LYS A 31 46.18 44.09 24.06
CA LYS A 31 46.30 44.67 22.71
C LYS A 31 46.23 43.61 21.61
N ALA A 32 46.88 42.46 21.81
CA ALA A 32 46.85 41.35 20.85
C ALA A 32 45.43 40.80 20.69
N MET A 33 44.71 40.59 21.80
CA MET A 33 43.32 40.14 21.78
C MET A 33 42.40 41.16 21.08
N ARG A 34 42.58 42.47 21.31
CA ARG A 34 41.81 43.54 20.63
C ARG A 34 42.01 43.57 19.12
N ASN A 35 43.26 43.50 18.67
CA ASN A 35 43.57 43.49 17.23
C ASN A 35 42.99 42.26 16.53
N LEU A 36 42.85 41.15 17.25
CA LEU A 36 42.34 39.92 16.68
C LEU A 36 40.82 39.83 16.69
N VAL A 37 40.12 40.27 17.73
CA VAL A 37 38.64 40.42 17.73
C VAL A 37 38.21 41.28 16.54
N TYR A 38 38.93 42.37 16.29
CA TYR A 38 38.67 43.25 15.15
C TYR A 38 38.89 42.56 13.79
N ARG A 39 39.87 41.66 13.67
CA ARG A 39 40.15 40.91 12.43
C ARG A 39 39.19 39.73 12.23
N ALA A 40 38.84 39.02 13.29
CA ALA A 40 37.87 37.91 13.23
C ALA A 40 36.47 38.40 12.82
N GLY A 41 36.07 39.60 13.25
CA GLY A 41 34.85 40.26 12.79
C GLY A 41 34.82 40.60 11.29
N MET A 42 35.96 40.53 10.58
CA MET A 42 36.06 40.73 9.12
C MET A 42 36.00 39.42 8.32
N GLY A 43 35.72 38.28 8.96
CA GLY A 43 35.14 37.10 8.31
C GLY A 43 36.08 36.18 7.54
N ARG A 44 37.40 36.21 7.77
CA ARG A 44 38.30 35.18 7.21
C ARG A 44 38.43 33.99 8.17
N LEU A 45 38.14 32.78 7.69
CA LEU A 45 38.27 31.54 8.49
C LEU A 45 39.68 31.37 9.12
N SER A 46 40.73 31.80 8.40
CA SER A 46 42.12 31.79 8.89
C SER A 46 42.33 32.62 10.16
N ASP A 47 41.50 33.64 10.35
CA ASP A 47 41.59 34.56 11.48
C ASP A 47 40.90 33.97 12.72
N VAL A 48 39.94 33.05 12.53
CA VAL A 48 39.26 32.30 13.61
C VAL A 48 40.20 31.28 14.24
N GLU A 49 40.95 30.52 13.43
CA GLU A 49 41.97 29.58 13.94
C GLU A 49 43.07 30.30 14.72
N SER A 50 43.55 31.43 14.20
CA SER A 50 44.54 32.27 14.87
C SER A 50 44.00 32.84 16.20
N TYR A 51 42.70 33.15 16.27
CA TYR A 51 42.04 33.64 17.48
C TYR A 51 41.89 32.57 18.55
N ALA A 52 41.42 31.38 18.17
CA ALA A 52 41.31 30.25 19.07
C ALA A 52 42.68 29.88 19.68
N GLY A 53 43.73 29.86 18.85
CA GLY A 53 45.10 29.60 19.31
C GLY A 53 45.62 30.66 20.28
N LEU A 54 45.28 31.94 20.08
CA LEU A 54 45.68 33.01 20.99
C LEU A 54 44.91 33.00 22.31
N ILE A 55 43.63 32.63 22.31
CA ILE A 55 42.85 32.44 23.53
C ILE A 55 43.35 31.24 24.32
N ALA A 56 43.68 30.13 23.65
CA ALA A 56 44.28 28.97 24.29
C ALA A 56 45.61 29.33 24.96
N ASN A 57 46.50 30.04 24.26
CA ASN A 57 47.76 30.53 24.81
C ASN A 57 47.56 31.54 25.97
N ALA A 58 46.52 32.38 25.91
CA ALA A 58 46.19 33.31 26.98
C ALA A 58 45.66 32.58 28.23
N ALA A 59 44.84 31.55 28.04
CA ALA A 59 44.31 30.71 29.12
C ALA A 59 45.41 29.88 29.80
N GLU A 60 46.36 29.33 29.03
CA GLU A 60 47.51 28.59 29.57
C GLU A 60 48.43 29.50 30.40
N ARG A 61 48.65 30.74 29.94
CA ARG A 61 49.39 31.74 30.72
C ARG A 61 48.67 32.14 32.00
N LEU A 62 47.35 32.07 32.05
CA LEU A 62 46.56 32.42 33.23
C LEU A 62 46.71 31.41 34.38
N GLU A 63 46.93 30.12 34.08
CA GLU A 63 47.22 29.11 35.11
C GLU A 63 48.50 29.43 35.90
N LEU A 64 49.44 30.16 35.31
CA LEU A 64 50.71 30.55 35.93
C LEU A 64 50.62 31.75 36.87
N TYR A 65 49.66 32.67 36.69
CA TYR A 65 49.63 33.96 37.41
C TYR A 65 48.50 34.09 38.45
N GLY A 66 47.61 33.10 38.53
CA GLY A 66 46.51 33.07 39.50
C GLY A 66 45.29 33.93 39.08
N PRO A 67 44.06 33.51 39.42
CA PRO A 67 42.85 34.14 38.91
C PRO A 67 42.61 35.50 39.56
N THR A 68 42.70 36.58 38.77
CA THR A 68 42.24 37.91 39.20
C THR A 68 40.84 38.20 38.64
N PRO A 69 39.94 38.87 39.41
CA PRO A 69 38.54 39.07 39.02
C PRO A 69 38.32 39.80 37.68
N ARG A 70 39.28 40.65 37.26
CA ARG A 70 39.21 41.40 35.99
C ARG A 70 39.50 40.53 34.76
N PHE A 71 40.25 39.44 34.91
CA PHE A 71 40.55 38.54 33.79
C PHE A 71 39.37 37.61 33.50
N HIS A 72 38.62 37.23 34.53
CA HIS A 72 37.41 36.42 34.37
C HIS A 72 36.37 37.11 33.46
N SER A 73 36.18 38.43 33.58
CA SER A 73 35.25 39.17 32.71
C SER A 73 35.74 39.23 31.25
N VAL A 74 37.05 39.36 31.02
CA VAL A 74 37.64 39.38 29.66
C VAL A 74 37.54 38.00 29.00
N LEU A 75 37.87 36.93 29.72
CA LEU A 75 37.77 35.56 29.20
C LEU A 75 36.32 35.16 28.93
N LYS A 76 35.39 35.58 29.81
CA LYS A 76 33.95 35.37 29.60
C LYS A 76 33.45 36.07 28.33
N ALA A 77 33.82 37.34 28.13
CA ALA A 77 33.47 38.07 26.91
C ALA A 77 34.07 37.41 25.65
N ALA A 78 35.34 36.97 25.72
CA ALA A 78 35.98 36.27 24.61
C ALA A 78 35.30 34.91 24.29
N MET A 79 34.83 34.20 25.31
CA MET A 79 34.08 32.96 25.15
C MET A 79 32.69 33.21 24.52
N GLU A 80 31.98 34.25 24.95
CA GLU A 80 30.71 34.70 24.34
C GLU A 80 30.93 35.06 22.86
N ASP A 81 31.99 35.80 22.52
CA ASP A 81 32.34 36.13 21.14
C ASP A 81 32.64 34.88 20.28
N ILE A 82 33.33 33.87 20.83
CA ILE A 82 33.57 32.59 20.12
C ILE A 82 32.25 31.84 19.88
N GLN A 83 31.35 31.80 20.87
CA GLN A 83 30.06 31.14 20.72
C GLN A 83 29.19 31.83 19.67
N ASP A 84 29.20 33.17 19.63
CA ASP A 84 28.53 33.95 18.61
C ASP A 84 29.12 33.70 17.23
N MET A 85 30.45 33.68 17.09
CA MET A 85 31.12 33.32 15.83
C MET A 85 30.78 31.91 15.38
N ARG A 86 30.79 30.92 16.28
CA ARG A 86 30.37 29.55 15.98
C ARG A 86 28.94 29.52 15.44
N THR A 87 28.03 30.28 16.05
CA THR A 87 26.63 30.36 15.63
C THR A 87 26.50 31.02 14.25
N GLN A 88 27.26 32.09 13.98
CA GLN A 88 27.29 32.74 12.67
C GLN A 88 27.85 31.81 11.57
N VAL A 89 28.91 31.06 11.86
CA VAL A 89 29.46 30.05 10.93
C VAL A 89 28.45 28.94 10.68
N ALA A 90 27.79 28.43 11.72
CA ALA A 90 26.75 27.41 11.57
C ALA A 90 25.58 27.91 10.70
N ASN A 91 25.12 29.15 10.90
CA ASN A 91 24.07 29.75 10.08
C ASN A 91 24.53 29.95 8.62
N ALA A 92 25.77 30.40 8.41
CA ALA A 92 26.32 30.56 7.06
C ALA A 92 26.45 29.21 6.32
N LEU A 93 26.78 28.13 7.03
CA LEU A 93 26.78 26.78 6.47
C LEU A 93 25.36 26.33 6.09
N VAL A 94 24.36 26.57 6.93
CA VAL A 94 22.95 26.29 6.62
C VAL A 94 22.48 27.07 5.39
N ASP A 95 22.85 28.36 5.28
CA ASP A 95 22.51 29.20 4.12
C ASP A 95 23.22 28.74 2.84
N LEU A 96 24.47 28.27 2.95
CA LEU A 96 25.22 27.69 1.84
C LEU A 96 24.58 26.38 1.37
N ASP A 97 24.24 25.49 2.28
CA ASP A 97 23.56 24.22 1.98
C ASP A 97 22.21 24.46 1.31
N ARG A 98 21.45 25.44 1.81
CA ARG A 98 20.20 25.89 1.17
C ARG A 98 20.45 26.41 -0.25
N THR A 99 21.48 27.24 -0.44
CA THR A 99 21.83 27.79 -1.76
C THR A 99 22.28 26.71 -2.73
N ILE A 100 23.06 25.72 -2.27
CA ILE A 100 23.45 24.55 -3.06
C ILE A 100 22.22 23.74 -3.47
N GLY A 101 21.27 23.52 -2.54
CA GLY A 101 20.00 22.88 -2.84
C GLY A 101 19.18 23.65 -3.88
N ASP A 102 19.10 24.98 -3.77
CA ASP A 102 18.41 25.84 -4.71
C ASP A 102 19.05 25.82 -6.10
N LEU A 103 20.37 25.90 -6.18
CA LEU A 103 21.12 25.79 -7.45
C LEU A 103 21.00 24.41 -8.07
N GLY A 104 21.05 23.34 -7.26
CA GLY A 104 20.84 21.96 -7.71
C GLY A 104 19.45 21.76 -8.33
N ARG A 105 18.40 22.35 -7.73
CA ARG A 105 17.05 22.38 -8.30
C ARG A 105 16.98 23.15 -9.62
N GLN A 106 17.59 24.33 -9.69
CA GLN A 106 17.61 25.13 -10.91
C GLN A 106 18.38 24.44 -12.05
N LEU A 107 19.54 23.84 -11.76
CA LEU A 107 20.32 23.08 -12.73
C LEU A 107 19.54 21.88 -13.24
N SER A 108 18.84 21.17 -12.35
CA SER A 108 17.99 20.03 -12.72
C SER A 108 16.84 20.47 -13.63
N ASP A 109 16.16 21.58 -13.32
CA ASP A 109 15.08 22.13 -14.17
C ASP A 109 15.62 22.54 -15.55
N LEU A 110 16.76 23.22 -15.62
CA LEU A 110 17.41 23.57 -16.88
C LEU A 110 17.86 22.33 -17.67
N PHE A 111 18.41 21.33 -17.00
CA PHE A 111 18.82 20.06 -17.60
C PHE A 111 17.62 19.31 -18.17
N ILE A 112 16.52 19.20 -17.42
CA ILE A 112 15.27 18.58 -17.87
C ILE A 112 14.73 19.34 -19.07
N ARG A 113 14.58 20.67 -18.99
CA ARG A 113 14.07 21.50 -20.11
C ARG A 113 14.92 21.39 -21.37
N GLY A 114 16.24 21.42 -21.22
CA GLY A 114 17.18 21.35 -22.35
C GLY A 114 17.25 19.98 -23.00
N ASN A 115 17.18 18.91 -22.21
CA ASN A 115 17.34 17.55 -22.70
C ASN A 115 16.02 16.85 -23.06
N PHE A 116 14.87 17.29 -22.55
CA PHE A 116 13.56 16.70 -22.91
C PHE A 116 13.32 16.69 -24.42
N VAL A 117 13.74 17.76 -25.10
CA VAL A 117 13.60 17.88 -26.56
C VAL A 117 14.44 16.82 -27.29
N ARG A 118 15.54 16.35 -26.69
CA ARG A 118 16.51 15.43 -27.31
C ARG A 118 16.18 13.95 -27.14
N PHE A 119 15.33 13.59 -26.17
CA PHE A 119 14.93 12.19 -26.03
C PHE A 119 14.20 11.72 -27.29
N PRO A 120 14.45 10.50 -27.80
CA PRO A 120 13.67 9.91 -28.88
C PRO A 120 12.19 9.71 -28.51
N ASP A 121 11.31 9.67 -29.50
CA ASP A 121 9.86 9.47 -29.29
C ASP A 121 9.58 8.09 -28.66
N GLU A 122 10.42 7.10 -28.92
CA GLU A 122 10.32 5.74 -28.39
C GLU A 122 10.50 5.70 -26.87
N ILE A 123 11.41 6.51 -26.33
CA ILE A 123 11.62 6.59 -24.88
C ILE A 123 10.39 7.22 -24.21
N PHE A 124 9.83 8.27 -24.82
CA PHE A 124 8.57 8.83 -24.34
C PHE A 124 7.43 7.85 -24.48
N ALA A 125 7.38 7.06 -25.55
CA ALA A 125 6.34 6.06 -25.72
C ALA A 125 6.36 5.01 -24.60
N LEU A 126 7.54 4.49 -24.23
CA LEU A 126 7.70 3.58 -23.10
C LEU A 126 7.28 4.23 -21.77
N ILE A 127 7.71 5.47 -21.52
CA ILE A 127 7.32 6.20 -20.30
C ILE A 127 5.81 6.43 -20.27
N PHE A 128 5.21 6.82 -21.39
CA PHE A 128 3.76 7.08 -21.44
C PHE A 128 2.97 5.80 -21.29
N GLU A 129 3.38 4.72 -21.95
CA GLU A 129 2.76 3.42 -21.82
C GLU A 129 2.75 2.96 -20.36
N PHE A 130 3.83 3.16 -19.62
CA PHE A 130 3.89 2.87 -18.18
C PHE A 130 3.04 3.84 -17.35
N ALA A 131 3.19 5.15 -17.55
CA ALA A 131 2.53 6.18 -16.74
C ALA A 131 1.02 6.29 -16.99
N GLY A 132 0.57 5.91 -18.18
CA GLY A 132 -0.84 5.88 -18.58
C GLY A 132 -1.41 4.47 -18.65
N CYS A 133 -0.66 3.45 -18.19
CA CYS A 133 -1.19 2.09 -18.06
C CYS A 133 -2.39 2.15 -17.11
N GLU A 134 -3.56 1.71 -17.57
CA GLU A 134 -4.81 1.60 -16.80
C GLU A 134 -5.48 2.93 -16.36
N ASP A 135 -4.79 4.08 -16.43
CA ASP A 135 -5.38 5.39 -16.14
C ASP A 135 -5.55 6.26 -17.38
N LEU A 136 -6.78 6.25 -17.93
CA LEU A 136 -7.19 7.12 -19.03
C LEU A 136 -6.95 8.60 -18.71
N ARG A 137 -7.09 9.03 -17.45
CA ARG A 137 -6.85 10.43 -17.08
C ARG A 137 -5.39 10.80 -17.29
N SER A 138 -4.47 9.91 -16.93
CA SER A 138 -3.04 10.07 -17.19
C SER A 138 -2.76 10.12 -18.70
N ALA A 139 -3.34 9.22 -19.50
CA ALA A 139 -3.20 9.28 -20.96
C ALA A 139 -3.69 10.61 -21.57
N ILE A 140 -4.84 11.11 -21.11
CA ILE A 140 -5.39 12.41 -21.54
C ILE A 140 -4.44 13.54 -21.12
N ASN A 141 -3.99 13.57 -19.87
CA ASN A 141 -3.09 14.59 -19.35
C ASN A 141 -1.77 14.62 -20.14
N ILE A 142 -1.17 13.46 -20.40
CA ILE A 142 0.04 13.30 -21.23
C ILE A 142 -0.20 13.92 -22.61
N SER A 143 -1.32 13.58 -23.27
CA SER A 143 -1.68 14.13 -24.59
C SER A 143 -1.98 15.64 -24.58
N GLY A 144 -2.20 16.21 -23.40
CA GLY A 144 -2.46 17.63 -23.16
C GLY A 144 -1.21 18.49 -23.01
N VAL A 145 -0.04 17.90 -22.70
CA VAL A 145 1.19 18.64 -22.37
C VAL A 145 1.70 19.48 -23.54
N CYS A 146 1.97 18.85 -24.69
CA CYS A 146 2.44 19.54 -25.89
C CYS A 146 2.07 18.75 -27.16
N ARG A 147 2.25 19.34 -28.34
CA ARG A 147 1.92 18.70 -29.63
C ARG A 147 2.68 17.39 -29.85
N ARG A 148 3.97 17.34 -29.47
CA ARG A 148 4.79 16.14 -29.59
C ARG A 148 4.25 15.01 -28.72
N PHE A 149 3.94 15.30 -27.45
CA PHE A 149 3.41 14.32 -26.50
C PHE A 149 2.05 13.79 -26.97
N ARG A 150 1.21 14.67 -27.50
CA ARG A 150 -0.06 14.28 -28.13
C ARG A 150 0.13 13.28 -29.26
N ASN A 151 1.05 13.55 -30.18
CA ASN A 151 1.29 12.67 -31.32
C ASN A 151 1.77 11.29 -30.86
N ILE A 152 2.73 11.26 -29.93
CA ILE A 152 3.26 10.02 -29.36
C ILE A 152 2.16 9.25 -28.60
N ALA A 153 1.40 9.90 -27.72
CA ALA A 153 0.32 9.26 -26.97
C ALA A 153 -0.77 8.70 -27.90
N LEU A 154 -1.16 9.44 -28.93
CA LEU A 154 -2.14 8.97 -29.92
C LEU A 154 -1.63 7.80 -30.77
N SER A 155 -0.30 7.64 -30.91
CA SER A 155 0.30 6.50 -31.61
C SER A 155 0.51 5.26 -30.74
N ILE A 156 0.10 5.27 -29.46
CA ILE A 156 0.23 4.12 -28.54
C ILE A 156 -1.17 3.53 -28.28
N PRO A 157 -1.60 2.51 -29.04
CA PRO A 157 -2.92 1.90 -28.89
C PRO A 157 -3.25 1.40 -27.48
N ARG A 158 -2.24 0.95 -26.71
CA ARG A 158 -2.39 0.47 -25.33
C ARG A 158 -2.90 1.54 -24.36
N LEU A 159 -2.63 2.83 -24.61
CA LEU A 159 -3.17 3.91 -23.77
C LEU A 159 -4.69 4.09 -23.92
N TRP A 160 -5.29 3.47 -24.94
CA TRP A 160 -6.70 3.68 -25.31
C TRP A 160 -7.53 2.39 -25.25
N ASN A 161 -6.97 1.29 -24.72
CA ASN A 161 -7.66 0.01 -24.68
C ASN A 161 -8.50 -0.21 -23.40
N HIS A 162 -8.28 0.59 -22.35
CA HIS A 162 -9.09 0.60 -21.14
C HIS A 162 -10.18 1.67 -21.24
N ILE A 163 -11.43 1.24 -21.36
CA ILE A 163 -12.57 2.10 -21.64
C ILE A 163 -13.55 2.02 -20.47
N HIS A 164 -13.68 3.12 -19.73
CA HIS A 164 -14.75 3.29 -18.76
C HIS A 164 -16.00 3.81 -19.47
N LEU A 165 -17.01 2.95 -19.56
CA LEU A 165 -18.28 3.29 -20.15
C LEU A 165 -19.12 4.08 -19.14
N ARG A 166 -19.27 5.37 -19.41
CA ARG A 166 -20.19 6.29 -18.73
C ARG A 166 -21.21 6.76 -19.76
N GLY A 167 -22.50 6.68 -19.43
CA GLY A 167 -23.61 6.78 -20.40
C GLY A 167 -23.60 8.03 -21.29
N ASP A 168 -23.13 9.17 -20.77
CA ASP A 168 -23.05 10.45 -21.49
C ASP A 168 -21.87 10.55 -22.48
N ARG A 169 -20.92 9.61 -22.44
CA ARG A 169 -19.63 9.67 -23.14
C ARG A 169 -19.40 8.55 -24.14
N ILE A 170 -20.46 7.96 -24.69
CA ILE A 170 -20.32 6.85 -25.66
C ILE A 170 -19.52 7.25 -26.90
N GLY A 171 -19.60 8.52 -27.33
CA GLY A 171 -18.78 9.04 -28.42
C GLY A 171 -17.28 9.03 -28.10
N GLU A 172 -16.91 9.36 -26.86
CA GLU A 172 -15.52 9.29 -26.39
C GLU A 172 -15.03 7.84 -26.34
N ALA A 173 -15.86 6.93 -25.81
CA ALA A 173 -15.59 5.50 -25.76
C ALA A 173 -15.39 4.90 -27.16
N THR A 174 -16.21 5.30 -28.13
CA THR A 174 -16.08 4.90 -29.53
C THR A 174 -14.77 5.39 -30.13
N ALA A 175 -14.41 6.66 -29.89
CA ALA A 175 -13.13 7.19 -30.34
C ALA A 175 -11.93 6.45 -29.71
N GLN A 176 -12.02 6.04 -28.44
CA GLN A 176 -10.99 5.24 -27.77
C GLN A 176 -10.88 3.83 -28.37
N ALA A 177 -12.01 3.16 -28.57
CA ALA A 177 -12.05 1.82 -29.18
C ALA A 177 -11.47 1.82 -30.60
N GLU A 178 -11.68 2.88 -31.38
CA GLU A 178 -11.08 3.03 -32.71
C GLU A 178 -9.57 3.35 -32.64
N ARG A 179 -9.11 4.13 -31.66
CA ARG A 179 -7.68 4.40 -31.47
C ARG A 179 -6.89 3.15 -31.05
N SER A 180 -7.52 2.23 -30.32
CA SER A 180 -6.89 0.97 -29.88
C SER A 180 -6.93 -0.15 -30.94
N LYS A 181 -7.44 0.11 -32.15
CA LYS A 181 -7.74 -0.89 -33.20
C LYS A 181 -6.53 -1.59 -33.83
N SER A 182 -5.33 -1.46 -33.27
CA SER A 182 -4.18 -2.28 -33.68
C SER A 182 -4.49 -3.78 -33.52
N HIS A 183 -4.07 -4.59 -34.49
CA HIS A 183 -4.57 -5.94 -34.79
C HIS A 183 -4.49 -7.01 -33.68
N THR A 184 -3.95 -6.71 -32.50
CA THR A 184 -3.74 -7.71 -31.44
C THR A 184 -4.19 -7.25 -30.05
N LEU A 185 -4.56 -5.99 -29.87
CA LEU A 185 -4.88 -5.49 -28.53
C LEU A 185 -6.34 -5.74 -28.19
N GLY A 186 -6.52 -6.49 -27.11
CA GLY A 186 -7.80 -6.63 -26.43
C GLY A 186 -8.25 -5.32 -25.79
N LEU A 187 -9.57 -5.17 -25.66
CA LEU A 187 -10.24 -4.10 -24.93
C LEU A 187 -10.54 -4.56 -23.50
N SER A 188 -10.26 -3.67 -22.55
CA SER A 188 -10.74 -3.77 -21.18
C SER A 188 -11.90 -2.79 -21.01
N LEU A 189 -13.12 -3.31 -20.83
CA LEU A 189 -14.32 -2.49 -20.67
C LEU A 189 -14.75 -2.49 -19.22
N ALA A 190 -15.06 -1.31 -18.67
CA ALA A 190 -15.64 -1.18 -17.34
C ALA A 190 -16.91 -0.33 -17.39
N ILE A 191 -18.05 -0.95 -17.09
CA ILE A 191 -19.37 -0.32 -17.03
C ILE A 191 -19.67 -0.02 -15.55
N ARG A 192 -19.59 1.27 -15.18
CA ARG A 192 -19.80 1.72 -13.78
C ARG A 192 -21.00 2.64 -13.67
N ILE A 193 -21.72 2.51 -12.55
CA ILE A 193 -22.85 3.35 -12.20
C ILE A 193 -22.31 4.64 -11.56
N PRO A 194 -22.82 5.83 -11.94
CA PRO A 194 -22.59 7.03 -11.14
C PRO A 194 -23.29 6.83 -9.79
N SER A 195 -22.53 6.90 -8.68
CA SER A 195 -22.96 6.57 -7.32
C SER A 195 -24.18 7.34 -6.77
N ARG A 196 -24.73 8.29 -7.54
CA ARG A 196 -25.94 9.04 -7.18
C ARG A 196 -26.88 9.13 -8.39
N PRO A 197 -27.94 8.31 -8.41
CA PRO A 197 -29.01 8.38 -9.41
C PRO A 197 -29.67 9.78 -9.47
N GLU A 198 -29.73 10.45 -8.32
CA GLU A 198 -30.40 11.76 -8.14
C GLU A 198 -29.82 12.87 -9.01
N ASP A 199 -28.53 12.82 -9.34
CA ASP A 199 -27.90 13.84 -10.19
C ASP A 199 -28.21 13.65 -11.69
N VAL A 200 -28.73 12.48 -12.10
CA VAL A 200 -28.94 12.12 -13.51
C VAL A 200 -30.42 12.17 -13.92
N TYR A 201 -31.36 12.04 -12.99
CA TYR A 201 -32.80 11.99 -13.28
C TYR A 201 -33.41 13.27 -13.89
N GLY A 202 -32.63 14.33 -14.06
CA GLY A 202 -33.09 15.57 -14.71
C GLY A 202 -33.20 15.53 -16.23
N ARG A 203 -32.54 14.60 -16.95
CA ARG A 203 -32.49 14.64 -18.43
C ARG A 203 -32.39 13.24 -19.06
N SER A 204 -33.51 12.80 -19.65
CA SER A 204 -33.67 11.62 -20.51
C SER A 204 -33.83 10.26 -19.80
N SER A 205 -34.77 9.46 -20.32
CA SER A 205 -35.10 8.10 -19.85
C SER A 205 -33.85 7.22 -19.69
N SER A 206 -33.63 6.70 -18.47
CA SER A 206 -32.51 5.81 -18.13
C SER A 206 -32.46 4.54 -18.99
N ALA A 207 -33.60 4.13 -19.57
CA ALA A 207 -33.72 2.92 -20.38
C ALA A 207 -32.90 2.99 -21.69
N ASP A 208 -32.87 4.15 -22.36
CA ASP A 208 -32.19 4.29 -23.65
C ASP A 208 -30.66 4.14 -23.51
N TYR A 209 -30.10 4.60 -22.39
CA TYR A 209 -28.66 4.54 -22.14
C TYR A 209 -28.14 3.11 -21.99
N ARG A 210 -28.93 2.22 -21.38
CA ARG A 210 -28.58 0.80 -21.22
C ARG A 210 -28.34 0.12 -22.55
N PHE A 211 -29.22 0.38 -23.51
CA PHE A 211 -29.09 -0.16 -24.85
C PHE A 211 -27.91 0.42 -25.59
N ILE A 212 -27.62 1.71 -25.44
CA ILE A 212 -26.44 2.34 -26.03
C ILE A 212 -25.15 1.67 -25.52
N LEU A 213 -25.06 1.38 -24.21
CA LEU A 213 -23.90 0.69 -23.64
C LEU A 213 -23.80 -0.76 -24.12
N LEU A 214 -24.91 -1.51 -24.13
CA LEU A 214 -24.91 -2.89 -24.61
C LEU A 214 -24.65 -3.01 -26.11
N ASP A 215 -25.15 -2.08 -26.93
CA ASP A 215 -24.83 -2.02 -28.36
C ASP A 215 -23.34 -1.72 -28.58
N PHE A 216 -22.72 -0.87 -27.75
CA PHE A 216 -21.28 -0.67 -27.77
C PHE A 216 -20.51 -1.95 -27.41
N VAL A 217 -20.88 -2.61 -26.31
CA VAL A 217 -20.26 -3.88 -25.89
C VAL A 217 -20.38 -4.92 -27.00
N ARG A 218 -21.57 -5.08 -27.57
CA ARG A 218 -21.85 -5.98 -28.70
C ARG A 218 -20.99 -5.65 -29.92
N THR A 219 -20.89 -4.38 -30.28
CA THR A 219 -20.09 -3.92 -31.44
C THR A 219 -18.62 -4.28 -31.29
N HIS A 220 -18.12 -4.32 -30.06
CA HIS A 220 -16.72 -4.58 -29.76
C HIS A 220 -16.44 -5.95 -29.15
N ALA A 221 -17.43 -6.84 -29.02
CA ALA A 221 -17.34 -8.10 -28.29
C ALA A 221 -16.17 -9.00 -28.74
N LEU A 222 -15.86 -9.03 -30.04
CA LEU A 222 -14.73 -9.77 -30.61
C LEU A 222 -13.34 -9.25 -30.23
N ARG A 223 -13.26 -8.14 -29.51
CA ARG A 223 -12.00 -7.57 -29.01
C ARG A 223 -11.96 -7.50 -27.50
N VAL A 224 -13.07 -7.74 -26.80
CA VAL A 224 -13.10 -7.62 -25.33
C VAL A 224 -12.34 -8.78 -24.71
N THR A 225 -11.31 -8.45 -23.94
CA THR A 225 -10.49 -9.41 -23.17
C THR A 225 -10.74 -9.32 -21.67
N SER A 226 -11.20 -8.16 -21.20
CA SER A 226 -11.61 -7.91 -19.82
C SER A 226 -12.92 -7.13 -19.79
N LEU A 227 -13.86 -7.54 -18.95
CA LEU A 227 -15.19 -6.93 -18.83
C LEU A 227 -15.58 -6.79 -17.37
N GLU A 228 -15.74 -5.56 -16.89
CA GLU A 228 -16.30 -5.21 -15.58
C GLU A 228 -17.71 -4.64 -15.77
N ILE A 229 -18.70 -5.24 -15.12
CA ILE A 229 -20.11 -4.85 -15.19
C ILE A 229 -20.68 -4.75 -13.79
N ASN A 230 -21.32 -3.62 -13.48
CA ASN A 230 -22.29 -3.54 -12.38
C ASN A 230 -23.70 -3.86 -12.92
N LEU A 231 -24.29 -4.96 -12.42
CA LEU A 231 -25.58 -5.48 -12.84
C LEU A 231 -26.77 -4.64 -12.37
N ASP A 232 -26.61 -3.80 -11.35
CA ASP A 232 -27.67 -2.90 -10.89
C ASP A 232 -28.03 -1.88 -11.98
N TYR A 233 -27.12 -1.65 -12.93
CA TYR A 233 -27.38 -0.81 -14.10
C TYR A 233 -28.51 -1.36 -14.97
N PHE A 234 -28.85 -2.64 -14.80
CA PHE A 234 -29.74 -3.40 -15.64
C PHE A 234 -31.08 -3.74 -14.97
N GLU A 235 -31.30 -3.32 -13.71
CA GLU A 235 -32.57 -3.51 -12.98
C GLU A 235 -33.77 -2.99 -13.78
N SER A 236 -34.84 -3.79 -13.84
CA SER A 236 -35.87 -3.69 -14.86
C SER A 236 -36.73 -2.44 -14.78
N GLY A 237 -36.96 -1.84 -15.95
CA GLY A 237 -38.30 -1.37 -16.28
C GLY A 237 -38.97 -2.49 -17.07
N ALA A 238 -40.27 -2.71 -16.89
CA ALA A 238 -41.03 -3.85 -17.44
C ALA A 238 -41.06 -4.00 -18.98
N ASP A 239 -40.35 -3.15 -19.74
CA ASP A 239 -40.39 -3.08 -21.21
C ASP A 239 -39.01 -3.24 -21.90
N VAL A 240 -37.97 -3.65 -21.17
CA VAL A 240 -36.61 -3.71 -21.72
C VAL A 240 -36.44 -4.95 -22.62
N GLN A 241 -36.13 -4.73 -23.91
CA GLN A 241 -35.83 -5.75 -24.94
C GLN A 241 -34.50 -6.50 -24.69
N TRP A 242 -34.33 -7.12 -23.53
CA TRP A 242 -33.16 -7.91 -23.18
C TRP A 242 -32.87 -9.07 -24.12
N SER A 243 -33.91 -9.60 -24.77
CA SER A 243 -33.81 -10.67 -25.77
C SER A 243 -32.86 -10.34 -26.93
N LYS A 244 -32.61 -9.05 -27.24
CA LYS A 244 -31.63 -8.64 -28.27
C LYS A 244 -30.18 -8.97 -27.88
N TYR A 245 -29.89 -9.08 -26.57
CA TYR A 245 -28.54 -9.26 -26.01
C TYR A 245 -28.37 -10.59 -25.28
N SER A 246 -29.35 -11.49 -25.32
CA SER A 246 -29.22 -12.80 -24.66
C SER A 246 -28.16 -13.70 -25.30
N THR A 247 -27.80 -13.46 -26.57
CA THR A 247 -26.88 -14.31 -27.35
C THR A 247 -25.52 -13.65 -27.60
N LEU A 248 -25.06 -12.76 -26.72
CA LEU A 248 -23.73 -12.18 -26.84
C LEU A 248 -22.64 -13.26 -26.70
N SER A 249 -21.63 -13.19 -27.55
CA SER A 249 -20.46 -14.08 -27.51
C SER A 249 -19.21 -13.24 -27.38
N PHE A 250 -18.36 -13.60 -26.43
CA PHE A 250 -17.10 -12.95 -26.15
C PHE A 250 -15.95 -13.96 -26.30
N PRO A 251 -15.56 -14.28 -27.54
CA PRO A 251 -14.63 -15.38 -27.82
C PRO A 251 -13.22 -15.18 -27.26
N PHE A 252 -12.86 -13.95 -26.91
CA PHE A 252 -11.55 -13.59 -26.37
C PHE A 252 -11.59 -13.09 -24.91
N LEU A 253 -12.74 -13.18 -24.23
CA LEU A 253 -12.87 -12.71 -22.86
C LEU A 253 -12.12 -13.62 -21.89
N ILE A 254 -11.07 -13.10 -21.27
CA ILE A 254 -10.20 -13.82 -20.33
C ILE A 254 -10.62 -13.51 -18.89
N SER A 255 -11.02 -12.27 -18.61
CA SER A 255 -11.43 -11.79 -17.29
C SER A 255 -12.83 -11.21 -17.30
N LEU A 256 -13.66 -11.62 -16.34
CA LEU A 256 -15.00 -11.09 -16.14
C LEU A 256 -15.16 -10.69 -14.67
N LYS A 257 -15.46 -9.41 -14.43
CA LYS A 257 -15.90 -8.90 -13.14
C LYS A 257 -17.39 -8.55 -13.20
N LEU A 258 -18.19 -9.18 -12.36
CA LEU A 258 -19.59 -8.86 -12.18
C LEU A 258 -19.79 -8.33 -10.77
N SER A 259 -20.52 -7.24 -10.64
CA SER A 259 -20.80 -6.57 -9.37
C SER A 259 -22.27 -6.25 -9.22
N MET A 260 -22.72 -6.20 -7.97
CA MET A 260 -24.09 -5.89 -7.56
C MET A 260 -23.99 -5.12 -6.24
N GLU A 261 -24.33 -3.84 -6.22
CA GLU A 261 -24.21 -2.98 -5.02
C GLU A 261 -25.48 -3.05 -4.17
N ARG A 262 -26.66 -3.10 -4.80
CA ARG A 262 -27.94 -3.17 -4.09
C ARG A 262 -28.23 -4.59 -3.67
N GLY A 263 -27.90 -4.90 -2.41
CA GLY A 263 -28.53 -6.02 -1.74
C GLY A 263 -30.05 -5.86 -1.79
N TYR A 264 -30.76 -6.97 -1.94
CA TYR A 264 -32.22 -6.98 -1.96
C TYR A 264 -32.73 -6.34 -0.67
N THR A 265 -33.22 -5.09 -0.74
CA THR A 265 -34.17 -4.67 0.26
C THR A 265 -35.39 -5.55 0.00
N ILE A 266 -35.64 -6.54 0.86
CA ILE A 266 -36.95 -7.17 0.98
C ILE A 266 -37.89 -6.02 1.28
N GLN A 267 -38.46 -5.43 0.23
CA GLN A 267 -39.41 -4.35 0.34
C GLN A 267 -40.64 -5.00 0.93
N ASP A 268 -40.77 -4.82 2.24
CA ASP A 268 -41.84 -5.32 3.08
C ASP A 268 -41.79 -6.85 3.32
N PRO A 269 -41.39 -7.31 4.53
CA PRO A 269 -41.52 -8.72 4.90
C PRO A 269 -42.98 -9.22 4.85
N ASP A 270 -43.96 -8.33 4.76
CA ASP A 270 -45.38 -8.66 4.62
C ASP A 270 -45.81 -8.91 3.14
N ASP A 271 -44.97 -8.63 2.14
CA ASP A 271 -45.26 -8.96 0.73
C ASP A 271 -44.89 -10.43 0.43
N ILE A 272 -45.65 -11.35 1.02
CA ILE A 272 -45.48 -12.81 0.98
C ILE A 272 -45.51 -13.37 -0.47
N ASP A 273 -46.05 -12.62 -1.42
CA ASP A 273 -46.13 -12.99 -2.84
C ASP A 273 -45.05 -12.33 -3.72
N GLY A 274 -44.13 -11.57 -3.12
CA GLY A 274 -43.02 -10.92 -3.81
C GLY A 274 -42.11 -11.95 -4.47
N VAL A 275 -42.33 -12.22 -5.77
CA VAL A 275 -41.44 -13.03 -6.59
C VAL A 275 -40.04 -12.43 -6.46
N PRO A 276 -39.06 -13.20 -5.98
CA PRO A 276 -37.70 -12.71 -5.84
C PRO A 276 -37.21 -12.09 -7.16
N GLN A 277 -36.78 -10.82 -7.15
CA GLN A 277 -36.41 -10.04 -8.33
C GLN A 277 -35.12 -10.53 -9.05
N TYR A 278 -34.73 -11.80 -8.88
CA TYR A 278 -33.60 -12.45 -9.53
C TYR A 278 -33.75 -12.62 -11.06
N ASP A 279 -34.94 -12.38 -11.61
CA ASP A 279 -35.26 -12.76 -12.99
C ASP A 279 -34.63 -11.85 -14.05
N HIS A 280 -34.25 -10.62 -13.69
CA HIS A 280 -33.78 -9.61 -14.66
C HIS A 280 -32.32 -9.76 -15.09
N TRP A 281 -31.58 -10.70 -14.51
CA TRP A 281 -30.21 -10.99 -14.91
C TRP A 281 -30.07 -12.39 -15.52
N ARG A 282 -31.20 -13.01 -15.89
CA ARG A 282 -31.19 -14.32 -16.54
C ARG A 282 -30.55 -14.28 -17.93
N GLU A 283 -30.49 -13.11 -18.55
CA GLU A 283 -30.12 -12.93 -19.94
C GLU A 283 -28.61 -12.96 -20.16
N TYR A 284 -27.79 -12.65 -19.15
CA TYR A 284 -26.33 -12.86 -19.27
C TYR A 284 -25.96 -14.35 -19.18
N ARG A 285 -26.82 -15.21 -18.61
CA ARG A 285 -26.54 -16.64 -18.39
C ARG A 285 -26.29 -17.40 -19.69
N THR A 286 -26.85 -16.91 -20.79
CA THR A 286 -26.72 -17.48 -22.13
C THR A 286 -25.56 -16.88 -22.93
N TRP A 287 -24.78 -15.97 -22.36
CA TRP A 287 -23.58 -15.45 -23.00
C TRP A 287 -22.50 -16.52 -23.11
N ASP A 288 -21.75 -16.48 -24.20
CA ASP A 288 -20.69 -17.44 -24.49
C ASP A 288 -19.31 -16.86 -24.16
N PHE A 289 -18.56 -17.56 -23.29
CA PHE A 289 -17.24 -17.14 -22.79
C PHE A 289 -16.21 -18.28 -22.92
N PRO A 290 -15.86 -18.72 -24.14
CA PRO A 290 -15.17 -19.98 -24.36
C PRO A 290 -13.75 -20.04 -23.77
N VAL A 291 -13.12 -18.88 -23.57
CA VAL A 291 -11.75 -18.72 -23.07
C VAL A 291 -11.64 -18.08 -21.68
N LEU A 292 -12.76 -17.88 -20.98
CA LEU A 292 -12.78 -17.24 -19.66
C LEU A 292 -11.92 -18.03 -18.65
N ARG A 293 -11.02 -17.32 -17.95
CA ARG A 293 -10.10 -17.89 -16.95
C ARG A 293 -10.23 -17.24 -15.58
N THR A 294 -10.58 -15.96 -15.54
CA THR A 294 -10.69 -15.19 -14.31
C THR A 294 -12.12 -14.72 -14.14
N LEU A 295 -12.71 -15.07 -13.00
CA LEU A 295 -14.04 -14.63 -12.61
C LEU A 295 -13.94 -13.87 -11.29
N HIS A 296 -14.36 -12.61 -11.28
CA HIS A 296 -14.50 -11.80 -10.09
C HIS A 296 -15.97 -11.51 -9.88
N SER A 297 -16.52 -11.94 -8.75
CA SER A 297 -17.88 -11.67 -8.36
C SER A 297 -17.90 -10.77 -7.13
N VAL A 298 -18.71 -9.72 -7.16
CA VAL A 298 -18.93 -8.80 -6.04
C VAL A 298 -20.38 -8.91 -5.60
N ASN A 299 -20.62 -9.36 -4.37
CA ASN A 299 -21.92 -9.51 -3.70
C ASN A 299 -22.93 -10.50 -4.30
N PHE A 300 -22.51 -11.44 -5.16
CA PHE A 300 -23.38 -12.55 -5.59
C PHE A 300 -22.58 -13.74 -6.17
N LEU A 301 -23.26 -14.81 -6.58
CA LEU A 301 -22.67 -15.97 -7.28
C LEU A 301 -23.32 -16.10 -8.68
N PRO A 302 -22.63 -15.75 -9.78
CA PRO A 302 -23.26 -15.65 -11.08
C PRO A 302 -23.59 -17.01 -11.68
N GLU A 303 -24.78 -17.15 -12.26
CA GLU A 303 -25.13 -18.36 -13.02
C GLU A 303 -24.43 -18.39 -14.38
N ILE A 304 -23.27 -19.03 -14.44
CA ILE A 304 -22.49 -19.27 -15.66
C ILE A 304 -22.56 -20.76 -16.01
N SER A 305 -22.52 -21.09 -17.31
CA SER A 305 -22.52 -22.49 -17.75
C SER A 305 -21.38 -23.32 -17.13
N ALA A 306 -21.68 -24.54 -16.70
CA ALA A 306 -20.71 -25.44 -16.07
C ALA A 306 -19.47 -25.72 -16.96
N GLY A 307 -19.64 -25.73 -18.29
CA GLY A 307 -18.53 -25.87 -19.24
C GLY A 307 -17.56 -24.67 -19.25
N THR A 308 -18.05 -23.49 -18.88
CA THR A 308 -17.22 -22.28 -18.69
C THR A 308 -16.63 -22.25 -17.29
N LEU A 309 -17.42 -22.54 -16.26
CA LEU A 309 -16.95 -22.60 -14.87
C LEU A 309 -15.80 -23.61 -14.69
N SER A 310 -15.85 -24.75 -15.39
CA SER A 310 -14.79 -25.76 -15.29
C SER A 310 -13.43 -25.33 -15.84
N LYS A 311 -13.39 -24.23 -16.59
CA LYS A 311 -12.18 -23.63 -17.19
C LYS A 311 -11.59 -22.48 -16.37
N ILE A 312 -12.31 -22.03 -15.34
CA ILE A 312 -11.88 -20.94 -14.45
C ILE A 312 -10.67 -21.41 -13.65
N LYS A 313 -9.62 -20.58 -13.67
CA LYS A 313 -8.39 -20.76 -12.92
C LYS A 313 -8.33 -19.83 -11.71
N THR A 314 -8.86 -18.63 -11.84
CA THR A 314 -8.84 -17.62 -10.77
C THR A 314 -10.27 -17.22 -10.47
N PHE A 315 -10.70 -17.45 -9.22
CA PHE A 315 -11.99 -16.99 -8.74
C PHE A 315 -11.81 -16.03 -7.56
N ILE A 316 -12.41 -14.85 -7.67
CA ILE A 316 -12.40 -13.81 -6.64
C ILE A 316 -13.86 -13.57 -6.26
N LEU A 317 -14.19 -13.78 -4.99
CA LEU A 317 -15.46 -13.41 -4.40
C LEU A 317 -15.22 -12.24 -3.47
N GLU A 318 -15.90 -11.12 -3.68
CA GLU A 318 -15.82 -9.93 -2.84
C GLU A 318 -17.20 -9.65 -2.24
N VAL A 319 -17.25 -9.54 -0.91
CA VAL A 319 -18.48 -9.25 -0.16
C VAL A 319 -18.35 -7.84 0.42
N GLU A 320 -18.82 -6.84 -0.30
CA GLU A 320 -18.85 -5.45 0.16
C GLU A 320 -19.98 -5.27 1.18
N VAL A 321 -19.61 -4.79 2.38
CA VAL A 321 -20.54 -4.53 3.49
C VAL A 321 -20.69 -3.01 3.62
N ASP A 322 -21.26 -2.37 2.60
CA ASP A 322 -21.31 -0.90 2.52
C ASP A 322 -22.57 -0.29 3.19
N SER A 323 -23.54 -1.11 3.60
CA SER A 323 -24.67 -0.66 4.41
C SER A 323 -25.27 -1.80 5.24
N ASP A 324 -25.84 -1.48 6.40
CA ASP A 324 -26.53 -2.44 7.29
C ASP A 324 -27.69 -3.20 6.58
N ASP A 325 -28.14 -2.72 5.41
CA ASP A 325 -29.29 -3.26 4.68
C ASP A 325 -28.92 -4.11 3.46
N CYS A 326 -27.65 -4.17 3.04
CA CYS A 326 -27.22 -4.93 1.87
C CYS A 326 -26.69 -6.32 2.26
N HIS A 327 -27.60 -7.25 2.52
CA HIS A 327 -27.21 -8.65 2.77
C HIS A 327 -27.09 -9.42 1.45
N MET A 328 -25.86 -9.77 1.06
CA MET A 328 -25.66 -10.83 0.05
C MET A 328 -26.19 -12.14 0.63
N GLU A 329 -27.23 -12.72 0.02
CA GLU A 329 -27.73 -14.06 0.37
C GLU A 329 -26.77 -15.15 -0.15
N TRP A 330 -25.62 -15.30 0.50
CA TRP A 330 -24.76 -16.46 0.28
C TRP A 330 -24.76 -17.36 1.52
N THR A 331 -24.54 -18.65 1.29
CA THR A 331 -24.36 -19.63 2.35
C THR A 331 -23.14 -20.47 2.03
N LEU A 332 -22.46 -21.01 3.05
CA LEU A 332 -21.33 -21.91 2.85
C LEU A 332 -21.68 -23.10 1.94
N PRO A 333 -22.81 -23.82 2.12
CA PRO A 333 -23.23 -24.86 1.17
C PRO A 333 -23.40 -24.33 -0.27
N GLY A 334 -23.95 -23.13 -0.43
CA GLY A 334 -24.11 -22.48 -1.73
C GLY A 334 -22.77 -22.18 -2.41
N LEU A 335 -21.83 -21.61 -1.65
CA LEU A 335 -20.47 -21.33 -2.11
C LEU A 335 -19.73 -22.62 -2.49
N VAL A 336 -19.80 -23.65 -1.66
CA VAL A 336 -19.15 -24.95 -1.92
C VAL A 336 -19.71 -25.61 -3.17
N ARG A 337 -21.04 -25.61 -3.32
CA ARG A 337 -21.71 -26.11 -4.54
C ARG A 337 -21.34 -25.30 -5.79
N TYR A 338 -21.05 -24.01 -5.64
CA TYR A 338 -20.66 -23.15 -6.75
C TYR A 338 -19.20 -23.42 -7.15
N VAL A 339 -18.28 -23.42 -6.18
CA VAL A 339 -16.85 -23.69 -6.40
C VAL A 339 -16.61 -25.13 -6.89
N SER A 340 -17.45 -26.09 -6.53
CA SER A 340 -17.34 -27.48 -7.02
C SER A 340 -17.48 -27.61 -8.54
N GLN A 341 -18.04 -26.60 -9.21
CA GLN A 341 -18.14 -26.52 -10.67
C GLN A 341 -16.85 -25.99 -11.33
N MET A 342 -15.82 -25.65 -10.54
CA MET A 342 -14.54 -25.08 -10.99
C MET A 342 -13.35 -26.02 -10.66
N PRO A 343 -13.29 -27.27 -11.17
CA PRO A 343 -12.20 -28.20 -10.89
C PRO A 343 -10.80 -27.72 -11.31
N SER A 344 -10.71 -26.72 -12.19
CA SER A 344 -9.44 -26.15 -12.67
C SER A 344 -8.98 -24.94 -11.85
N ILE A 345 -9.65 -24.61 -10.74
CA ILE A 345 -9.29 -23.46 -9.92
C ILE A 345 -7.89 -23.63 -9.31
N GLU A 346 -7.01 -22.68 -9.62
CA GLU A 346 -5.66 -22.59 -9.09
C GLU A 346 -5.60 -21.52 -7.98
N ASP A 347 -6.41 -20.46 -8.10
CA ASP A 347 -6.43 -19.31 -7.20
C ASP A 347 -7.85 -19.00 -6.72
N LEU A 348 -8.06 -19.06 -5.40
CA LEU A 348 -9.31 -18.70 -4.75
C LEU A 348 -9.09 -17.53 -3.80
N THR A 349 -9.74 -16.41 -4.06
CA THR A 349 -9.75 -15.26 -3.15
C THR A 349 -11.17 -14.98 -2.68
N ILE A 350 -11.34 -14.86 -1.37
CA ILE A 350 -12.61 -14.47 -0.74
C ILE A 350 -12.35 -13.26 0.15
N SER A 351 -12.79 -12.10 -0.33
CA SER A 351 -12.68 -10.83 0.35
C SER A 351 -13.91 -10.58 1.22
N SER A 352 -13.68 -10.13 2.45
CA SER A 352 -14.71 -9.65 3.38
C SER A 352 -15.72 -10.71 3.83
N LEU A 353 -15.24 -11.94 4.01
CA LEU A 353 -16.00 -13.09 4.49
C LEU A 353 -16.59 -12.84 5.89
N ASP A 354 -17.91 -12.71 5.94
CA ASP A 354 -18.67 -12.54 7.17
C ASP A 354 -19.06 -13.89 7.78
N MET A 355 -18.59 -14.19 8.99
CA MET A 355 -18.87 -15.44 9.69
C MET A 355 -20.12 -15.36 10.60
N LEU A 356 -21.19 -14.67 10.20
CA LEU A 356 -22.48 -14.67 10.90
C LEU A 356 -23.24 -16.00 10.72
N ASN A 357 -24.25 -16.25 11.55
CA ASN A 357 -25.02 -17.51 11.57
C ASN A 357 -25.77 -17.77 10.25
N GLU A 358 -26.23 -16.72 9.58
CA GLU A 358 -27.04 -16.84 8.36
C GLU A 358 -26.25 -17.46 7.20
N HIS A 359 -24.96 -17.16 7.08
CA HIS A 359 -24.09 -17.72 6.05
C HIS A 359 -23.60 -19.14 6.37
N PHE A 360 -23.70 -19.57 7.64
CA PHE A 360 -23.22 -20.86 8.13
C PHE A 360 -24.36 -21.65 8.77
N PRO A 361 -25.34 -22.12 7.97
CA PRO A 361 -26.42 -22.92 8.49
C PRO A 361 -25.87 -24.19 9.15
N ALA A 362 -26.58 -24.71 10.16
CA ALA A 362 -26.18 -25.92 10.91
C ALA A 362 -26.09 -27.21 10.06
N ALA A 363 -26.31 -27.13 8.74
CA ALA A 363 -26.15 -28.26 7.84
C ALA A 363 -24.68 -28.63 7.70
N ASN A 364 -24.37 -29.92 7.87
CA ASN A 364 -23.05 -30.43 7.53
C ASN A 364 -22.81 -30.23 6.04
N VAL A 365 -21.70 -29.56 5.70
CA VAL A 365 -21.26 -29.38 4.32
C VAL A 365 -20.25 -30.48 4.02
N ASP A 366 -20.52 -31.26 2.97
CA ASP A 366 -19.56 -32.27 2.52
C ASP A 366 -18.26 -31.59 2.06
N PRO A 367 -17.08 -32.06 2.51
CA PRO A 367 -15.81 -31.47 2.11
C PRO A 367 -15.60 -31.49 0.59
N LEU A 368 -15.24 -30.35 0.01
CA LEU A 368 -14.92 -30.22 -1.41
C LEU A 368 -13.43 -30.41 -1.65
N ILE A 369 -13.08 -31.43 -2.44
CA ILE A 369 -11.70 -31.68 -2.88
C ILE A 369 -11.34 -30.71 -4.01
N MET A 370 -10.40 -29.80 -3.74
CA MET A 370 -9.88 -28.84 -4.70
C MET A 370 -8.47 -29.25 -5.14
N ALA A 371 -8.41 -30.25 -6.03
CA ALA A 371 -7.15 -30.85 -6.45
C ALA A 371 -6.19 -29.87 -7.15
N SER A 372 -6.69 -28.82 -7.79
CA SER A 372 -5.87 -27.85 -8.55
C SER A 372 -5.47 -26.61 -7.73
N LEU A 373 -6.05 -26.40 -6.55
CA LEU A 373 -5.90 -25.15 -5.81
C LEU A 373 -4.47 -24.99 -5.29
N ARG A 374 -3.82 -23.90 -5.68
CA ARG A 374 -2.45 -23.53 -5.31
C ARG A 374 -2.42 -22.34 -4.37
N ARG A 375 -3.33 -21.38 -4.52
CA ARG A 375 -3.37 -20.16 -3.69
C ARG A 375 -4.77 -19.95 -3.12
N LEU A 376 -4.84 -19.79 -1.80
CA LEU A 376 -6.07 -19.45 -1.08
C LEU A 376 -5.87 -18.15 -0.32
N SER A 377 -6.70 -17.15 -0.58
CA SER A 377 -6.70 -15.88 0.15
C SER A 377 -8.07 -15.63 0.77
N VAL A 378 -8.13 -15.45 2.07
CA VAL A 378 -9.39 -15.23 2.81
C VAL A 378 -9.23 -13.99 3.69
N ASN A 379 -10.13 -13.02 3.54
CA ASN A 379 -10.24 -11.86 4.42
C ASN A 379 -11.52 -11.95 5.24
N VAL A 380 -11.40 -12.17 6.55
CA VAL A 380 -12.50 -12.38 7.49
C VAL A 380 -12.82 -11.07 8.21
N THR A 381 -14.04 -10.58 8.04
CA THR A 381 -14.53 -9.35 8.66
C THR A 381 -15.09 -9.62 10.05
N ASN A 382 -16.14 -10.43 10.18
CA ASN A 382 -16.63 -10.87 11.48
C ASN A 382 -16.25 -12.33 11.72
N TYR A 383 -15.81 -12.62 12.94
CA TYR A 383 -15.24 -13.92 13.27
C TYR A 383 -16.11 -14.66 14.27
N ARG A 384 -16.40 -15.92 13.94
CA ARG A 384 -16.91 -16.92 14.87
C ARG A 384 -16.08 -18.19 14.68
N LYS A 385 -15.56 -18.69 15.80
CA LYS A 385 -14.69 -19.87 15.81
C LYS A 385 -15.30 -21.03 15.04
N SER A 386 -16.49 -21.49 15.41
CA SER A 386 -17.15 -22.64 14.79
C SER A 386 -17.33 -22.49 13.28
N HIS A 387 -17.65 -21.29 12.78
CA HIS A 387 -17.87 -21.05 11.36
C HIS A 387 -16.57 -20.98 10.57
N PHE A 388 -15.52 -20.41 11.18
CA PHE A 388 -14.18 -20.45 10.61
C PHE A 388 -13.72 -21.91 10.45
N GLU A 389 -13.98 -22.77 11.44
CA GLU A 389 -13.73 -24.21 11.32
C GLU A 389 -14.51 -24.83 10.17
N SER A 390 -15.83 -24.61 10.14
CA SER A 390 -16.70 -25.15 9.09
C SER A 390 -16.29 -24.71 7.70
N PHE A 391 -15.87 -23.45 7.52
CA PHE A 391 -15.35 -22.94 6.25
C PHE A 391 -14.15 -23.78 5.78
N PHE A 392 -13.15 -23.91 6.64
CA PHE A 392 -11.91 -24.60 6.30
C PHE A 392 -12.05 -26.12 6.24
N ASP A 393 -13.00 -26.71 6.96
CA ASP A 393 -13.37 -28.13 6.84
C ASP A 393 -14.13 -28.43 5.54
N ALA A 394 -14.80 -27.44 4.96
CA ALA A 394 -15.51 -27.59 3.69
C ALA A 394 -14.57 -27.61 2.46
N PHE A 395 -13.29 -27.32 2.63
CA PHE A 395 -12.32 -27.16 1.53
C PHE A 395 -11.06 -28.02 1.76
N GLU A 396 -10.88 -29.07 0.95
CA GLU A 396 -9.69 -29.92 0.97
C GLU A 396 -8.73 -29.59 -0.18
N ALA A 397 -7.64 -28.87 0.11
CA ALA A 397 -6.70 -28.36 -0.89
C ALA A 397 -5.30 -29.00 -0.75
N TYR A 398 -5.13 -30.23 -1.24
CA TYR A 398 -3.89 -31.00 -1.10
C TYR A 398 -2.66 -30.37 -1.79
N ASN A 399 -2.87 -29.54 -2.82
CA ASN A 399 -1.83 -28.87 -3.60
C ASN A 399 -1.64 -27.38 -3.25
N LEU A 400 -2.14 -26.96 -2.09
CA LEU A 400 -2.03 -25.58 -1.64
C LEU A 400 -0.57 -25.21 -1.36
N HIS A 401 -0.06 -24.19 -2.07
CA HIS A 401 1.28 -23.64 -1.94
C HIS A 401 1.31 -22.32 -1.18
N ALA A 402 0.31 -21.46 -1.43
CA ALA A 402 0.20 -20.17 -0.76
C ALA A 402 -1.14 -20.03 -0.02
N LEU A 403 -1.08 -19.52 1.20
CA LEU A 403 -2.25 -19.22 2.01
C LEU A 403 -2.15 -17.79 2.56
N SER A 404 -3.15 -16.97 2.29
CA SER A 404 -3.27 -15.63 2.86
C SER A 404 -4.51 -15.56 3.73
N ILE A 405 -4.34 -15.25 5.02
CA ILE A 405 -5.43 -15.08 5.98
C ILE A 405 -5.35 -13.66 6.52
N ASN A 406 -6.36 -12.87 6.21
CA ASN A 406 -6.57 -11.55 6.79
C ASN A 406 -7.70 -11.65 7.81
N ILE A 407 -7.42 -11.33 9.06
CA ILE A 407 -8.34 -11.51 10.19
C ILE A 407 -8.29 -10.28 11.10
N ARG A 408 -9.36 -10.03 11.84
CA ARG A 408 -9.34 -9.05 12.92
C ARG A 408 -8.63 -9.60 14.17
N SER A 409 -8.17 -8.73 15.07
CA SER A 409 -7.45 -9.16 16.29
C SER A 409 -8.27 -10.02 17.24
N GLU A 410 -9.60 -9.94 17.22
CA GLU A 410 -10.47 -10.74 18.08
C GLU A 410 -10.30 -12.24 17.84
N CYS A 411 -9.79 -12.63 16.67
CA CYS A 411 -9.50 -14.01 16.32
C CYS A 411 -8.24 -14.55 17.02
N ILE A 412 -7.39 -13.68 17.59
CA ILE A 412 -6.09 -14.05 18.15
C ILE A 412 -6.17 -15.16 19.20
N PRO A 413 -7.06 -15.11 20.20
CA PRO A 413 -7.11 -16.15 21.24
C PRO A 413 -7.39 -17.55 20.67
N ASP A 414 -8.07 -17.60 19.52
CA ASP A 414 -8.36 -18.84 18.83
C ASP A 414 -7.28 -19.25 17.82
N LEU A 415 -6.31 -18.38 17.47
CA LEU A 415 -5.22 -18.73 16.55
C LEU A 415 -4.39 -19.90 17.06
N GLU A 416 -4.16 -19.97 18.37
CA GLU A 416 -3.46 -21.11 18.97
C GLU A 416 -4.21 -22.43 18.73
N TRP A 417 -5.53 -22.37 18.88
CA TRP A 417 -6.38 -23.52 18.68
C TRP A 417 -6.50 -23.88 17.18
N MET A 418 -6.70 -22.87 16.32
CA MET A 418 -6.76 -23.02 14.86
C MET A 418 -5.49 -23.66 14.36
N THR A 419 -4.35 -23.19 14.85
CA THR A 419 -3.06 -23.68 14.39
C THR A 419 -2.82 -25.13 14.78
N ARG A 420 -3.25 -25.53 15.98
CA ARG A 420 -3.13 -26.94 16.43
C ARG A 420 -4.10 -27.88 15.72
N LYS A 421 -5.34 -27.48 15.46
CA LYS A 421 -6.33 -28.38 14.84
C LYS A 421 -6.21 -28.40 13.33
N PHE A 422 -6.11 -27.25 12.69
CA PHE A 422 -6.19 -27.14 11.25
C PHE A 422 -4.87 -27.55 10.58
N TRP A 423 -3.72 -27.08 11.10
CA TRP A 423 -2.43 -27.28 10.44
C TRP A 423 -1.74 -28.60 10.75
N ASN A 424 -2.08 -29.25 11.87
CA ASN A 424 -1.55 -30.60 12.15
C ASN A 424 -2.20 -31.68 11.27
N THR A 425 -3.24 -31.36 10.51
CA THR A 425 -3.85 -32.31 9.58
C THR A 425 -3.08 -32.30 8.26
N CYS A 426 -2.92 -33.47 7.65
CA CYS A 426 -2.17 -33.71 6.41
C CYS A 426 -2.68 -32.96 5.16
N ARG A 427 -3.56 -31.95 5.32
CA ARG A 427 -4.29 -31.26 4.26
C ARG A 427 -3.42 -30.32 3.43
N CYS A 428 -2.39 -29.70 4.02
CA CYS A 428 -1.58 -28.67 3.34
C CYS A 428 -0.08 -29.01 3.30
N ARG A 429 0.29 -30.24 2.91
CA ARG A 429 1.70 -30.70 2.93
C ARG A 429 2.64 -29.91 2.01
N ASN A 430 2.09 -29.27 0.98
CA ASN A 430 2.83 -28.53 -0.04
C ASN A 430 2.90 -27.02 0.23
N LEU A 431 2.44 -26.57 1.40
CA LEU A 431 2.36 -25.16 1.76
C LEU A 431 3.78 -24.59 1.97
N THR A 432 4.15 -23.62 1.13
CA THR A 432 5.45 -22.94 1.14
C THR A 432 5.34 -21.49 1.61
N ASP A 433 4.19 -20.86 1.39
CA ASP A 433 3.98 -19.42 1.59
C ASP A 433 2.74 -19.17 2.44
N VAL A 434 2.87 -18.38 3.50
CA VAL A 434 1.75 -18.00 4.37
C VAL A 434 1.86 -16.54 4.71
N SER A 435 0.75 -15.85 4.49
CA SER A 435 0.56 -14.46 4.86
C SER A 435 -0.53 -14.37 5.91
N PHE A 436 -0.21 -13.78 7.06
CA PHE A 436 -1.19 -13.42 8.09
C PHE A 436 -1.23 -11.91 8.23
N ILE A 437 -2.38 -11.34 7.91
CA ILE A 437 -2.65 -9.91 8.11
C ILE A 437 -3.64 -9.81 9.25
N ILE A 438 -3.18 -9.31 10.40
CA ILE A 438 -3.99 -9.12 11.59
C ILE A 438 -4.36 -7.63 11.66
N ARG A 439 -5.66 -7.33 11.61
CA ARG A 439 -6.18 -5.97 11.77
C ARG A 439 -6.67 -5.76 13.21
N PRO A 440 -5.89 -5.14 14.10
CA PRO A 440 -6.33 -4.82 15.45
C PRO A 440 -7.58 -3.95 15.49
N ARG A 441 -8.58 -4.40 16.25
CA ARG A 441 -9.66 -3.55 16.74
C ARG A 441 -9.26 -2.99 18.10
N PHE A 442 -9.40 -1.69 18.21
CA PHE A 442 -9.12 -0.95 19.44
C PHE A 442 -9.97 -1.49 20.60
N ARG A 443 -9.31 -1.97 21.68
CA ARG A 443 -9.79 -2.26 23.06
C ARG A 443 -9.45 -3.65 23.62
N TYR A 444 -8.93 -4.60 22.85
CA TYR A 444 -8.57 -5.91 23.40
C TYR A 444 -7.10 -5.92 23.91
N TRP A 445 -6.91 -5.54 25.17
CA TRP A 445 -5.64 -5.68 25.89
C TRP A 445 -5.49 -7.14 26.32
N CYS A 446 -4.94 -8.00 25.46
CA CYS A 446 -4.42 -9.29 25.90
C CYS A 446 -2.97 -9.08 26.37
N ASP A 447 -2.80 -8.66 27.62
CA ASP A 447 -1.49 -8.31 28.19
C ASP A 447 -0.51 -9.50 28.34
N THR A 448 -0.96 -10.73 28.08
CA THR A 448 -0.21 -11.92 28.46
C THR A 448 0.49 -12.64 27.30
N ILE A 449 0.03 -12.55 26.05
CA ILE A 449 0.64 -13.31 24.95
C ILE A 449 0.64 -12.52 23.64
N ASN A 450 1.84 -12.34 23.07
CA ASN A 450 2.00 -11.75 21.75
C ASN A 450 1.46 -12.73 20.67
N PRO A 451 0.42 -12.37 19.90
CA PRO A 451 -0.17 -13.22 18.86
C PRO A 451 0.86 -13.75 17.87
N ARG A 452 1.85 -12.92 17.52
CA ARG A 452 2.90 -13.29 16.57
C ARG A 452 3.70 -14.49 17.07
N SER A 453 3.96 -14.56 18.38
CA SER A 453 4.68 -15.66 18.99
C SER A 453 3.90 -16.97 18.88
N ILE A 454 2.58 -16.92 19.11
CA ILE A 454 1.70 -18.08 18.97
C ILE A 454 1.74 -18.59 17.53
N VAL A 455 1.48 -17.72 16.55
CA VAL A 455 1.37 -18.13 15.16
C VAL A 455 2.71 -18.64 14.64
N VAL A 456 3.80 -17.90 14.85
CA VAL A 456 5.12 -18.32 14.35
C VAL A 456 5.56 -19.64 14.99
N ASN A 457 5.43 -19.79 16.31
CA ASN A 457 5.83 -21.03 16.97
C ASN A 457 5.05 -22.25 16.45
N HIS A 458 3.75 -22.09 16.19
CA HIS A 458 2.94 -23.20 15.67
C HIS A 458 3.17 -23.47 14.18
N PHE A 459 3.35 -22.44 13.35
CA PHE A 459 3.60 -22.63 11.92
C PHE A 459 4.95 -23.30 11.66
N LEU A 460 5.98 -22.86 12.36
CA LEU A 460 7.32 -23.44 12.21
C LEU A 460 7.39 -24.89 12.70
N ASP A 461 6.60 -25.24 13.72
CA ASP A 461 6.52 -26.63 14.19
C ASP A 461 5.72 -27.52 13.23
N GLY A 462 4.69 -26.98 12.55
CA GLY A 462 3.77 -27.74 11.70
C GLY A 462 4.22 -27.94 10.25
N PHE A 463 5.04 -27.03 9.70
CA PHE A 463 5.41 -27.03 8.29
C PHE A 463 6.94 -27.03 8.09
N PRO A 464 7.57 -28.20 7.86
CA PRO A 464 9.02 -28.27 7.68
C PRO A 464 9.51 -27.69 6.35
N ASN A 465 8.67 -27.64 5.32
CA ASN A 465 9.03 -27.17 3.97
C ASN A 465 8.78 -25.67 3.76
N PHE A 466 8.56 -24.94 4.85
CA PHE A 466 8.07 -23.58 4.80
C PHE A 466 9.13 -22.61 4.29
N GLN A 467 8.78 -21.77 3.31
CA GLN A 467 9.72 -20.83 2.68
C GLN A 467 9.49 -19.40 3.17
N ASN A 468 8.27 -18.87 3.05
CA ASN A 468 8.01 -17.45 3.31
C ASN A 468 6.85 -17.24 4.26
N ILE A 469 7.11 -16.70 5.45
CA ILE A 469 6.05 -16.22 6.34
C ILE A 469 5.99 -14.70 6.29
N TYR A 470 4.83 -14.16 5.98
CA TYR A 470 4.54 -12.74 6.13
C TYR A 470 3.55 -12.54 7.27
N PHE A 471 3.90 -11.64 8.19
CA PHE A 471 3.03 -11.19 9.26
C PHE A 471 2.90 -9.69 9.20
N GLU A 472 1.67 -9.20 9.20
CA GLU A 472 1.37 -7.78 9.29
C GLU A 472 0.37 -7.55 10.40
N CYS A 473 0.67 -6.60 11.27
CA CYS A 473 -0.27 -6.10 12.27
C CYS A 473 -0.48 -4.62 11.95
N VAL A 474 -1.49 -4.34 11.12
CA VAL A 474 -1.77 -2.98 10.65
C VAL A 474 -2.32 -2.20 11.85
N ALA A 475 -1.52 -1.32 12.44
CA ALA A 475 -2.02 -0.42 13.46
C ALA A 475 -3.13 0.45 12.85
N ASP A 476 -4.23 0.67 13.58
CA ASP A 476 -5.30 1.56 13.14
C ASP A 476 -4.73 2.96 12.91
N GLU A 477 -4.72 3.41 11.66
CA GLU A 477 -4.21 4.73 11.24
C GLU A 477 -4.96 5.87 11.94
N ASN A 478 -6.14 5.61 12.48
CA ASN A 478 -6.95 6.59 13.19
C ASN A 478 -6.62 6.72 14.69
N HIS A 479 -5.54 6.08 15.17
CA HIS A 479 -5.16 6.18 16.57
C HIS A 479 -4.58 7.58 16.90
N PRO A 480 -5.16 8.33 17.85
CA PRO A 480 -4.73 9.69 18.19
C PRO A 480 -3.36 9.74 18.89
N PHE A 481 -2.84 8.60 19.36
CA PHE A 481 -1.47 8.47 19.85
C PHE A 481 -0.67 7.76 18.77
N GLY A 482 0.02 8.53 17.93
CA GLY A 482 0.75 8.01 16.75
C GLY A 482 1.52 6.72 17.06
N PHE A 483 1.43 5.78 16.11
CA PHE A 483 2.15 4.52 16.02
C PHE A 483 2.91 4.11 17.28
N SER A 484 2.43 3.07 17.97
CA SER A 484 3.29 2.35 18.89
C SER A 484 4.61 2.03 18.18
N SER A 485 5.73 2.19 18.87
CA SER A 485 7.10 1.95 18.39
C SER A 485 7.38 0.45 18.12
N GLY A 486 6.35 -0.29 17.74
CA GLY A 486 6.35 -1.71 17.45
C GLY A 486 6.65 -2.01 15.98
N LEU A 487 7.11 -3.23 15.78
CA LEU A 487 7.26 -3.85 14.46
C LEU A 487 5.87 -3.99 13.80
N CYS A 488 5.60 -3.30 12.69
CA CYS A 488 4.28 -3.33 12.01
C CYS A 488 4.13 -4.53 11.08
N ALA A 489 5.19 -4.90 10.35
CA ALA A 489 5.21 -6.07 9.49
C ALA A 489 6.55 -6.80 9.60
N MET A 490 6.52 -8.12 9.45
CA MET A 490 7.67 -9.00 9.48
C MET A 490 7.55 -10.03 8.37
N ARG A 491 8.58 -10.15 7.54
CA ARG A 491 8.71 -11.19 6.53
C ARG A 491 9.88 -12.08 6.91
N VAL A 492 9.65 -13.37 7.08
CA VAL A 492 10.70 -14.38 7.28
C VAL A 492 10.79 -15.20 6.00
N LYS A 493 11.93 -15.11 5.31
CA LYS A 493 12.27 -15.87 4.10
C LYS A 493 13.13 -17.08 4.47
N ASN A 494 13.07 -18.14 3.66
CA ASN A 494 13.85 -19.37 3.84
C ASN A 494 13.74 -20.00 5.24
N CYS A 495 12.52 -20.04 5.81
CA CYS A 495 12.29 -20.55 7.18
C CYS A 495 12.80 -21.96 7.43
N SER A 496 12.84 -22.80 6.39
CA SER A 496 13.34 -24.18 6.42
C SER A 496 14.83 -24.30 6.72
N LEU A 497 15.63 -23.24 6.51
CA LEU A 497 17.07 -23.22 6.77
C LEU A 497 17.43 -22.90 8.22
N VAL A 498 16.44 -22.55 9.04
CA VAL A 498 16.67 -22.17 10.43
C VAL A 498 16.61 -23.42 11.31
N ASP A 499 17.73 -24.15 11.36
CA ASP A 499 17.89 -25.46 12.04
C ASP A 499 17.51 -25.49 13.54
N LYS A 500 17.26 -24.34 14.19
CA LYS A 500 17.21 -24.22 15.66
C LYS A 500 16.16 -23.27 16.22
N TRP A 501 14.98 -23.15 15.61
CA TRP A 501 13.85 -22.41 16.20
C TRP A 501 13.53 -22.85 17.65
N GLN A 502 13.69 -24.14 17.96
CA GLN A 502 13.41 -24.70 19.29
C GLN A 502 14.19 -24.04 20.44
N ARG A 503 15.37 -23.45 20.18
CA ARG A 503 16.18 -22.79 21.23
C ARG A 503 15.78 -21.34 21.48
N VAL A 504 15.02 -20.70 20.60
CA VAL A 504 14.72 -19.26 20.64
C VAL A 504 13.28 -18.95 21.10
N ARG A 505 12.52 -19.96 21.51
CA ARG A 505 11.05 -19.93 21.68
C ARG A 505 10.48 -18.85 22.61
N LYS A 506 11.20 -18.32 23.59
CA LYS A 506 10.61 -17.41 24.59
C LYS A 506 10.71 -15.92 24.27
N ASP A 507 11.78 -15.47 23.59
CA ASP A 507 12.04 -14.02 23.48
C ASP A 507 12.46 -13.53 22.08
N TRP A 508 12.40 -14.38 21.05
CA TRP A 508 12.91 -13.99 19.73
C TRP A 508 12.16 -12.80 19.12
N ILE A 509 10.84 -12.70 19.28
CA ILE A 509 10.07 -11.54 18.80
C ILE A 509 10.49 -10.28 19.54
N SER A 510 10.64 -10.35 20.86
CA SER A 510 11.13 -9.24 21.68
C SER A 510 12.52 -8.80 21.20
N ASN A 511 13.40 -9.74 20.85
CA ASN A 511 14.72 -9.43 20.30
C ASN A 511 14.64 -8.78 18.91
N MET A 512 13.76 -9.27 18.04
CA MET A 512 13.52 -8.68 16.71
C MET A 512 12.95 -7.27 16.82
N GLU A 513 12.05 -7.03 17.76
CA GLU A 513 11.53 -5.69 18.05
C GLU A 513 12.63 -4.76 18.57
N VAL A 514 13.52 -5.25 19.43
CA VAL A 514 14.70 -4.47 19.89
C VAL A 514 15.64 -4.15 18.72
N LEU A 515 15.92 -5.10 17.83
CA LEU A 515 16.73 -4.87 16.64
C LEU A 515 16.08 -3.86 15.70
N TYR A 516 14.79 -4.02 15.43
CA TYR A 516 14.01 -3.12 14.61
C TYR A 516 14.01 -1.69 15.18
N ARG A 517 13.88 -1.53 16.50
CA ARG A 517 13.98 -0.23 17.18
C ARG A 517 15.37 0.40 17.08
N ARG A 518 16.45 -0.40 17.12
CA ARG A 518 17.84 0.10 17.02
C ARG A 518 18.18 0.63 15.63
N GLY A 519 17.54 0.11 14.57
CA GLY A 519 17.77 0.52 13.19
C GLY A 519 16.92 1.70 12.71
N ARG A 520 16.08 2.30 13.57
CA ARG A 520 15.17 3.41 13.19
C ARG A 520 15.80 4.77 13.50
N ASP A 521 16.18 5.49 12.46
CA ASP A 521 16.26 6.97 12.46
C ASP A 521 14.86 7.60 12.22
N GLY A 522 13.80 7.06 12.84
CA GLY A 522 12.46 7.67 12.83
C GLY A 522 11.46 7.25 11.73
N GLU A 523 11.78 6.34 10.81
CA GLU A 523 10.83 5.88 9.78
C GLU A 523 9.91 4.75 10.27
N LEU A 524 8.59 4.98 10.21
CA LEU A 524 7.54 4.09 10.74
C LEU A 524 7.09 3.00 9.75
N ASP A 525 7.37 3.18 8.46
CA ASP A 525 6.86 2.35 7.35
C ASP A 525 7.89 1.33 6.85
N ARG A 526 8.35 0.43 7.73
CA ARG A 526 9.33 -0.59 7.33
C ARG A 526 8.96 -1.99 7.79
N CYS A 527 9.00 -2.94 6.87
CA CYS A 527 8.88 -4.37 7.09
C CYS A 527 10.23 -4.88 7.57
N LEU A 528 10.28 -5.56 8.71
CA LEU A 528 11.47 -6.30 9.07
C LEU A 528 11.55 -7.54 8.19
N VAL A 529 12.59 -7.63 7.38
CA VAL A 529 12.84 -8.81 6.56
C VAL A 529 13.98 -9.60 7.19
N TRP A 530 13.71 -10.85 7.48
CA TRP A 530 14.71 -11.79 7.94
C TRP A 530 14.82 -12.94 6.96
N ASP A 531 16.04 -13.23 6.51
CA ASP A 531 16.32 -14.34 5.62
C ASP A 531 17.07 -15.46 6.39
N GLY A 532 16.50 -16.66 6.40
CA GLY A 532 17.11 -17.84 7.02
C GLY A 532 18.44 -18.27 6.39
N VAL A 533 18.75 -17.81 5.16
CA VAL A 533 20.04 -18.09 4.48
C VAL A 533 21.23 -17.58 5.28
N ASP A 534 21.05 -16.53 6.09
CA ASP A 534 22.15 -15.95 6.86
C ASP A 534 22.76 -16.92 7.89
N GLY A 535 22.07 -18.03 8.21
CA GLY A 535 22.55 -19.12 9.08
C GLY A 535 22.81 -18.70 10.54
N ARG A 536 22.74 -17.41 10.83
CA ARG A 536 22.87 -16.81 12.15
C ARG A 536 21.48 -16.76 12.79
N MET A 537 21.41 -17.15 14.06
CA MET A 537 20.17 -17.14 14.84
C MET A 537 19.52 -15.76 14.97
N ILE A 538 20.32 -14.70 14.91
CA ILE A 538 19.88 -13.32 15.07
C ILE A 538 20.69 -12.49 14.05
N PRO A 539 20.03 -11.81 13.09
CA PRO A 539 20.74 -10.93 12.17
C PRO A 539 21.41 -9.79 12.96
N GLN A 540 22.66 -9.47 12.62
CA GLN A 540 23.40 -8.39 13.29
C GLN A 540 22.87 -7.01 12.90
N GLU A 541 22.26 -6.91 11.71
CA GLU A 541 21.64 -5.71 11.18
C GLU A 541 20.23 -6.04 10.68
N ALA A 542 19.27 -5.16 10.97
CA ALA A 542 17.92 -5.32 10.47
C ALA A 542 17.87 -4.94 8.99
N VAL A 543 17.64 -5.91 8.10
CA VAL A 543 17.25 -5.60 6.73
C VAL A 543 15.82 -5.10 6.79
N THR A 544 15.64 -3.82 6.50
CA THR A 544 14.31 -3.21 6.46
C THR A 544 13.94 -2.97 5.00
N GLU A 545 12.88 -3.64 4.54
CA GLU A 545 12.23 -3.31 3.28
C GLU A 545 11.15 -2.27 3.61
N LYS A 546 10.98 -1.24 2.77
CA LYS A 546 9.89 -0.26 2.97
C LYS A 546 8.56 -1.02 2.95
N THR A 547 7.73 -0.90 3.99
CA THR A 547 6.39 -1.49 3.93
C THR A 547 5.58 -0.75 2.88
N VAL A 548 4.69 -1.52 2.30
CA VAL A 548 3.71 -1.15 1.29
C VAL A 548 2.54 -0.46 2.02
N ASN A 549 2.82 0.66 2.70
CA ASN A 549 1.87 1.27 3.64
C ASN A 549 0.90 2.27 2.97
N THR A 550 1.03 2.54 1.67
CA THR A 550 -0.03 3.27 0.97
C THR A 550 -0.92 2.27 0.24
N GLU A 551 -2.23 2.53 0.25
CA GLU A 551 -3.23 1.78 -0.52
C GLU A 551 -2.81 1.59 -2.00
N LYS A 552 -2.07 2.56 -2.55
CA LYS A 552 -1.44 2.52 -3.88
C LYS A 552 -0.32 1.47 -3.99
N ASP A 553 0.52 1.34 -2.98
CA ASP A 553 1.58 0.33 -2.97
C ASP A 553 0.96 -1.09 -2.83
N ILE A 554 -0.16 -1.24 -2.11
CA ILE A 554 -0.83 -2.55 -1.90
C ILE A 554 -1.42 -3.06 -3.22
N CYS A 555 -2.02 -2.16 -4.02
CA CYS A 555 -2.42 -2.48 -5.40
C CYS A 555 -1.20 -2.92 -6.24
N PHE A 556 -0.11 -2.17 -6.18
CA PHE A 556 1.13 -2.48 -6.92
C PHE A 556 1.72 -3.86 -6.57
N TRP A 557 1.65 -4.32 -5.32
CA TRP A 557 2.12 -5.68 -4.97
C TRP A 557 1.11 -6.78 -5.31
N ARG A 558 -0.21 -6.53 -5.20
CA ARG A 558 -1.22 -7.49 -5.68
C ARG A 558 -1.08 -7.76 -7.17
N GLU A 559 -0.66 -6.75 -7.94
CA GLU A 559 -0.39 -6.86 -9.37
C GLU A 559 0.92 -7.61 -9.66
N ASN A 560 2.00 -7.35 -8.91
CA ASN A 560 3.31 -8.00 -9.13
C ASN A 560 3.48 -9.38 -8.48
N SER A 561 2.57 -9.81 -7.59
CA SER A 561 2.57 -11.18 -7.04
C SER A 561 1.91 -12.21 -7.96
N ASN A 562 1.43 -11.76 -9.13
CA ASN A 562 0.80 -12.58 -10.17
C ASN A 562 1.68 -12.81 -11.41
N GLU A 563 2.94 -12.36 -11.38
CA GLU A 563 4.04 -12.82 -12.24
C GLU A 563 4.92 -13.81 -11.46
#